data_AF-A0A9P6WSC0-F1
#
_entry.id   AF-A0A9P6WSC0-F1
#
_cell.length_a   1.000
_cell.length_b   1.000
_cell.length_c   1.000
_cell.angle_alpha   90.00
_cell.angle_beta   90.00
_cell.angle_gamma   90.00
#
_symmetry.space_group_name_H-M   'P 1'
#
loop_
_entity.id
_entity.type
_entity.pdbx_description
1 polymer ?
#
loop_
_entity_poly.entity_id
_entity_poly.type
_entity_poly.pdbx_seq_one_letter_code
_entity_poly.pdbx_strand_id
1 'polypeptide(L)'
;MLLVVIPVILLTLYFGWRYRDTNARARYEPKWSHSTSIEVVVWTIPCIIVAILGVLIWKTTHELDPYKPLESEVAPLRIEVVALDWKWLFIYPDYGIATINHR
;
A
#
# COMPACT_ATOMS: atom_id res chain seq x y z
N MET A 1 -0.56 -2.24 -6.54
CA MET A 1 -1.65 -1.36 -7.00
C MET A 1 -1.65 -1.17 -8.52
N LEU A 2 -0.53 -0.82 -9.16
CA LEU A 2 -0.46 -0.63 -10.61
C LEU A 2 -0.86 -1.87 -11.43
N LEU A 3 -0.62 -3.08 -10.92
CA LEU A 3 -1.01 -4.34 -11.57
C LEU A 3 -2.53 -4.45 -11.80
N VAL A 4 -3.36 -3.82 -10.97
CA VAL A 4 -4.82 -3.77 -11.15
C VAL A 4 -5.23 -2.58 -12.00
N VAL A 5 -4.61 -1.42 -11.76
CA VAL A 5 -4.97 -0.16 -12.42
C VAL A 5 -4.67 -0.19 -13.93
N ILE A 6 -3.52 -0.73 -14.33
CA ILE A 6 -3.10 -0.74 -15.74
C ILE A 6 -4.06 -1.56 -16.62
N PRO A 7 -4.42 -2.83 -16.28
CA PRO A 7 -5.39 -3.58 -17.06
C PRO A 7 -6.76 -2.91 -17.15
N VAL A 8 -7.23 -2.30 -16.06
CA VAL A 8 -8.52 -1.60 -16.04
C VAL A 8 -8.53 -0.43 -17.03
N ILE A 9 -7.48 0.40 -17.03
CA ILE A 9 -7.37 1.53 -17.97
C ILE A 9 -7.28 1.02 -19.41
N LEU A 10 -6.45 0.01 -19.68
CA LEU A 10 -6.28 -0.56 -21.02
C LEU A 10 -7.59 -1.17 -21.55
N LEU A 11 -8.29 -1.95 -20.72
CA LEU A 11 -9.59 -2.55 -21.08
C LEU A 11 -10.65 -1.47 -21.32
N THR A 12 -10.67 -0.41 -20.51
CA THR A 12 -11.61 0.71 -20.68
C THR A 12 -11.43 1.39 -22.04
N LEU A 13 -10.19 1.76 -22.38
CA LEU A 13 -9.88 2.37 -23.68
C LEU A 13 -10.15 1.41 -24.84
N TYR A 14 -9.79 0.14 -24.67
CA TYR A 14 -10.03 -0.89 -25.68
C TYR A 14 -11.53 -1.10 -25.94
N PHE A 15 -12.35 -1.25 -24.90
CA PHE A 15 -13.79 -1.41 -25.05
C PHE A 15 -14.43 -0.19 -25.68
N GLY A 16 -14.04 1.03 -25.26
CA GLY A 16 -14.50 2.27 -25.87
C GLY A 16 -14.17 2.38 -27.37
N TRP A 17 -13.00 1.92 -27.79
CA TRP A 17 -12.61 1.93 -29.21
C TRP A 17 -13.23 0.79 -30.02
N ARG A 18 -13.33 -0.42 -29.44
CA ARG A 18 -13.80 -1.65 -30.12
C ARG A 18 -15.31 -1.69 -30.31
N TYR A 19 -16.08 -1.17 -29.36
CA TYR A 19 -17.55 -1.19 -29.35
C TYR A 19 -18.18 0.19 -29.62
N ARG A 20 -17.42 1.11 -30.22
CA ARG A 20 -17.98 2.39 -30.70
C ARG A 20 -19.06 2.17 -31.77
N ASP A 21 -20.02 3.10 -31.83
CA ASP A 21 -21.18 3.05 -32.72
C ASP A 21 -20.83 2.83 -34.20
N THR A 22 -19.75 3.47 -34.68
CA THR A 22 -19.29 3.35 -36.07
C THR A 22 -18.79 1.94 -36.46
N ASN A 23 -18.59 1.02 -35.51
CA ASN A 23 -18.02 -0.30 -35.76
C ASN A 23 -19.08 -1.41 -35.89
N ALA A 24 -19.60 -1.58 -37.11
CA ALA A 24 -20.60 -2.62 -37.42
C ALA A 24 -20.09 -4.09 -37.35
N ARG A 25 -18.79 -4.32 -37.12
CA ARG A 25 -18.20 -5.67 -37.01
C ARG A 25 -18.10 -6.18 -35.57
N ALA A 26 -18.51 -5.38 -34.57
CA ALA A 26 -18.55 -5.82 -33.18
C ALA A 26 -19.77 -6.71 -32.91
N ARG A 27 -19.60 -7.75 -32.08
CA ARG A 27 -20.75 -8.55 -31.62
C ARG A 27 -21.58 -7.69 -30.67
N TYR A 28 -22.80 -7.35 -31.07
CA TYR A 28 -23.71 -6.54 -30.26
C TYR A 28 -24.70 -7.42 -29.52
N GLU A 29 -24.59 -7.48 -28.19
CA GLU A 29 -25.43 -8.31 -27.32
C GLU A 29 -26.12 -7.44 -26.24
N PRO A 30 -27.22 -6.74 -26.56
CA PRO A 30 -27.85 -5.77 -25.65
C PRO A 30 -28.58 -6.40 -24.44
N LYS A 31 -28.84 -7.70 -24.49
CA LYS A 31 -29.54 -8.44 -23.41
C LYS A 31 -28.59 -9.23 -22.51
N TRP A 32 -27.29 -9.20 -22.80
CA TRP A 32 -26.32 -9.90 -21.99
C TRP A 32 -26.03 -9.10 -20.71
N SER A 33 -26.41 -9.66 -19.56
CA SER A 33 -26.35 -8.98 -18.27
C SER A 33 -25.65 -9.80 -17.19
N HIS A 34 -25.39 -11.08 -17.43
CA HIS A 34 -24.78 -11.95 -16.43
C HIS A 34 -23.81 -12.95 -17.06
N SER A 35 -22.68 -13.12 -16.39
CA SER A 35 -21.71 -14.16 -16.69
C SER A 35 -20.98 -14.54 -15.41
N THR A 36 -21.30 -15.74 -14.92
CA THR A 36 -20.73 -16.29 -13.70
C THR A 36 -19.21 -16.44 -13.79
N SER A 37 -18.67 -16.76 -14.98
CA SER A 37 -17.22 -16.87 -15.17
C SER A 37 -16.50 -15.53 -15.00
N ILE A 38 -17.05 -14.44 -15.56
CA ILE A 38 -16.47 -13.10 -15.41
C ILE A 38 -16.61 -12.63 -13.98
N GLU A 39 -17.76 -12.84 -13.36
CA GLU A 39 -18.00 -12.48 -11.97
C GLU A 39 -16.99 -13.15 -11.03
N VAL A 40 -16.79 -14.46 -11.15
CA VAL A 40 -15.81 -15.20 -10.34
C VAL A 40 -14.40 -14.61 -10.51
N VAL A 41 -13.97 -14.30 -11.72
CA VAL A 41 -12.64 -13.73 -11.99
C VAL A 41 -12.50 -12.33 -11.36
N VAL A 42 -13.50 -11.47 -11.56
CA VAL A 42 -13.51 -10.08 -11.06
C VAL A 42 -13.53 -10.03 -9.53
N TRP A 43 -14.16 -10.99 -8.85
CA TRP A 43 -14.13 -11.10 -7.39
C TRP A 43 -12.86 -11.75 -6.86
N THR A 44 -12.42 -12.84 -7.48
CA THR A 44 -11.30 -13.64 -6.96
C THR A 44 -9.98 -12.88 -7.02
N ILE A 45 -9.73 -12.13 -8.10
CA ILE A 45 -8.46 -11.40 -8.27
C ILE A 45 -8.24 -10.36 -7.14
N PRO A 46 -9.17 -9.43 -6.85
CA PRO A 46 -9.05 -8.51 -5.72
C PRO A 46 -8.93 -9.21 -4.36
N CYS A 47 -9.72 -10.25 -4.12
CA CYS A 47 -9.67 -11.00 -2.86
C CYS A 47 -8.28 -11.60 -2.60
N ILE A 48 -7.66 -12.21 -3.61
CA ILE A 48 -6.31 -12.77 -3.51
C ILE A 48 -5.28 -11.66 -3.22
N ILE A 49 -5.36 -10.53 -3.92
CA ILE A 49 -4.43 -9.40 -3.73
C ILE A 49 -4.50 -8.89 -2.29
N VAL A 50 -5.72 -8.68 -1.77
CA VAL A 50 -5.93 -8.23 -0.39
C VAL A 50 -5.42 -9.26 0.61
N ALA A 51 -5.64 -10.55 0.38
CA ALA A 51 -5.14 -11.60 1.26
C ALA A 51 -3.60 -11.60 1.33
N ILE A 52 -2.92 -11.52 0.19
CA ILE A 52 -1.44 -11.47 0.12
C ILE A 52 -0.91 -10.23 0.84
N LEU A 53 -1.50 -9.06 0.56
CA LEU A 53 -1.11 -7.81 1.21
C LEU A 53 -1.37 -7.85 2.72
N GLY A 54 -2.48 -8.44 3.16
CA GLY A 54 -2.79 -8.61 4.57
C GLY A 54 -1.74 -9.45 5.31
N VAL A 55 -1.32 -10.56 4.71
CA VAL A 55 -0.23 -11.39 5.28
C VAL A 55 1.09 -10.63 5.32
N LEU A 56 1.42 -9.89 4.26
CA LEU A 56 2.65 -9.10 4.20
C LEU A 56 2.65 -8.01 5.28
N ILE A 57 1.56 -7.24 5.37
CA ILE A 57 1.39 -6.18 6.38
C ILE A 57 1.52 -6.78 7.78
N TRP A 58 0.81 -7.87 8.06
CA TRP A 58 0.87 -8.55 9.36
C TRP A 58 2.31 -8.88 9.76
N LYS A 59 3.09 -9.48 8.85
CA LYS A 59 4.51 -9.79 9.11
C LYS A 59 5.32 -8.53 9.36
N THR A 60 5.25 -7.55 8.45
CA THR A 60 6.05 -6.32 8.55
C THR A 60 5.72 -5.50 9.79
N THR A 61 4.45 -5.48 10.23
CA THR A 61 4.03 -4.76 11.43
C THR A 61 4.63 -5.38 12.69
N HIS A 62 4.75 -6.71 12.77
CA HIS A 62 5.38 -7.38 13.90
C HIS A 62 6.91 -7.30 13.86
N GLU A 63 7.50 -7.34 12.67
CA GLU A 63 8.95 -7.24 12.50
C GLU A 63 9.48 -5.83 12.79
N LEU A 64 8.71 -4.80 12.40
CA LEU A 64 9.08 -3.38 12.53
C LEU A 64 8.37 -2.69 13.71
N ASP A 65 8.04 -3.45 14.75
CA ASP A 65 7.46 -2.89 15.98
C ASP A 65 8.47 -1.91 16.63
N PRO A 66 8.12 -0.62 16.82
CA PRO A 66 8.99 0.38 17.44
C PRO A 66 9.46 0.03 18.86
N TYR A 67 8.72 -0.81 19.58
CA TYR A 67 9.06 -1.23 20.94
C TYR A 67 9.97 -2.45 20.97
N LYS A 68 10.15 -3.14 19.84
CA LYS A 68 11.03 -4.30 19.76
C LYS A 68 12.49 -3.84 19.76
N PRO A 69 13.33 -4.32 20.70
CA PRO A 69 14.75 -4.01 20.69
C PRO A 69 15.40 -4.50 19.39
N LEU A 70 16.31 -3.69 18.86
CA LEU A 70 17.13 -4.10 17.71
C LEU A 70 18.15 -5.15 18.18
N GLU A 71 18.26 -6.24 17.41
CA GLU A 71 19.33 -7.22 17.61
C GLU A 71 20.64 -6.61 17.10
N SER A 72 21.51 -6.21 18.02
CA SER A 72 22.81 -5.60 17.75
C SER A 72 23.80 -5.99 18.84
N GLU A 73 25.07 -6.14 18.47
CA GLU A 73 26.17 -6.34 19.43
C GLU A 73 26.52 -5.06 20.19
N VAL A 74 26.07 -3.89 19.70
CA VAL A 74 26.32 -2.59 20.30
C VAL A 74 25.19 -2.22 21.25
N ALA A 75 25.56 -1.75 22.45
CA ALA A 75 24.59 -1.28 23.44
C ALA A 75 23.73 -0.12 22.88
N PRO A 76 22.40 -0.14 23.09
CA PRO A 76 21.51 0.90 22.58
C PRO A 76 21.74 2.23 23.31
N LEU A 77 21.79 3.33 22.56
CA LEU A 77 21.84 4.68 23.10
C LEU A 77 20.44 5.17 23.46
N ARG A 78 20.21 5.55 24.72
CA ARG A 78 18.94 6.13 25.16
C ARG A 78 18.88 7.62 24.80
N ILE A 79 17.88 8.00 24.02
CA ILE A 79 17.58 9.41 23.67
C ILE A 79 16.13 9.69 24.04
N GLU A 80 15.91 10.72 24.84
CA GLU A 80 14.56 11.21 25.16
C GLU A 80 14.23 12.37 24.22
N VAL A 81 13.06 12.31 23.58
CA VAL A 81 12.63 13.30 22.58
C VAL A 81 11.42 14.06 23.10
N VAL A 82 11.55 15.38 23.22
CA VAL A 82 10.47 16.27 23.68
C VAL A 82 10.10 17.25 22.56
N ALA A 83 8.81 17.27 22.22
CA ALA A 83 8.25 18.24 21.28
C ALA A 83 7.93 19.56 22.01
N LEU A 84 8.64 20.63 21.66
CA LEU A 84 8.41 22.01 22.10
C LEU A 84 7.74 22.81 20.97
N ASP A 85 7.26 24.02 21.27
CA ASP A 85 6.68 24.89 20.25
C ASP A 85 7.72 25.22 19.15
N TRP A 86 7.51 24.65 17.97
CA TRP A 86 8.42 24.66 16.80
C TRP A 86 9.87 24.23 17.07
N LYS A 87 10.11 23.46 18.13
CA LYS A 87 11.46 22.99 18.48
C LYS A 87 11.42 21.53 18.92
N TRP A 88 12.48 20.80 18.61
CA TRP A 88 12.74 19.46 19.12
C TRP A 88 13.89 19.53 20.12
N LEU A 89 13.65 19.03 21.33
CA LEU A 89 14.66 18.86 22.37
C LEU A 89 15.03 17.38 22.45
N PHE A 90 16.32 17.09 22.33
CA PHE A 90 16.89 15.76 22.45
C PHE A 90 17.73 15.70 23.72
N ILE A 91 17.43 14.77 24.62
CA ILE A 91 18.14 14.61 25.90
C ILE A 91 18.90 13.28 25.87
N TYR A 92 20.18 13.33 26.23
CA TYR A 92 21.09 12.19 26.32
C TYR A 92 21.41 11.94 27.80
N PRO A 93 20.54 11.23 28.55
CA PRO A 93 20.67 11.08 30.00
C PRO A 93 22.00 10.45 30.42
N ASP A 94 22.50 9.49 29.64
CA ASP A 94 23.75 8.78 29.95
C ASP A 94 25.00 9.66 29.79
N TYR A 95 24.90 10.77 29.05
CA TYR A 95 25.98 11.74 28.83
C TYR A 95 25.76 13.06 29.58
N GLY A 96 24.60 13.26 30.22
CA GLY A 96 24.26 14.50 30.94
C GLY A 96 24.13 15.74 30.04
N ILE A 97 23.90 15.55 28.74
CA ILE A 97 23.75 16.66 27.77
C ILE A 97 22.34 16.70 27.15
N ALA A 98 21.95 17.87 26.68
CA ALA A 98 20.73 18.06 25.88
C ALA A 98 21.00 19.02 24.72
N THR A 99 20.37 18.77 23.57
CA THR A 99 20.51 19.58 22.35
C THR A 99 19.14 20.01 21.82
N ILE A 100 19.05 21.20 21.24
CA ILE A 100 17.83 21.75 20.63
C ILE A 100 18.05 21.89 19.13
N ASN A 101 17.13 21.37 18.32
CA ASN A 101 17.13 21.49 16.85
C ASN A 101 18.53 21.39 16.27
N HIS A 102 19.23 20.29 16.56
CA HIS A 102 20.58 20.11 16.06
C HIS A 102 20.54 20.10 14.53
N ARG A 103 21.15 21.11 13.93
CA ARG A 103 21.54 21.14 12.53
C ARG A 103 23.03 20.86 12.44
#